data_AF-A0A6G3X6R9-F1
#
_entry.id   AF-A0A6G3X6R9-F1
#
_cell.length_a   1.000
_cell.length_b   1.000
_cell.length_c   1.000
_cell.angle_alpha   90.00
_cell.angle_beta   90.00
_cell.angle_gamma   90.00
#
_symmetry.space_group_name_H-M   'P 1'
#
loop_
_entity.id
_entity.type
_entity.pdbx_description
1 polymer ?
#
loop_
_entity_poly.entity_id
_entity_poly.type
_entity_poly.pdbx_seq_one_letter_code
_entity_poly.pdbx_strand_id
1 'polypeptide(L)'
;GAEQSLQGLRVSRAFLSGSGLTAERGLSTSNMLSASVDRALVQAAAEVVVLADHTKLGSDTMFQTVPTELITRLVTDEPPLHDERAAAELQSLADQGVEITVAGP
;
A
#
# COMPACT_ATOMS: atom_id res chain seq x y z
N GLY A 1 3.12 -1.91 23.78
CA GLY A 1 3.87 -2.24 22.56
C GLY A 1 4.07 -0.99 21.72
N ALA A 2 4.93 -1.04 20.69
CA ALA A 2 5.15 0.11 19.79
C ALA A 2 3.83 0.65 19.18
N GLU A 3 2.87 -0.22 18.93
CA GLU A 3 1.53 0.12 18.42
C GLU A 3 0.74 1.05 19.35
N GLN A 4 0.86 0.87 20.68
CA GLN A 4 0.15 1.69 21.66
C GLN A 4 0.66 3.14 21.67
N SER A 5 1.96 3.33 21.36
CA SER A 5 2.54 4.67 21.23
C SER A 5 2.01 5.44 20.01
N LEU A 6 1.50 4.73 18.99
CA LEU A 6 0.97 5.35 17.77
C LEU A 6 -0.46 5.88 17.94
N GLN A 7 -1.25 5.32 18.87
CA GLN A 7 -2.66 5.69 19.07
C GLN A 7 -2.88 7.13 19.58
N GLY A 8 -1.86 7.76 20.15
CA GLY A 8 -1.90 9.16 20.61
C GLY A 8 -1.31 10.16 19.63
N LEU A 9 -0.81 9.71 18.47
CA LEU A 9 -0.18 10.56 17.48
C LEU A 9 -1.19 11.00 16.42
N ARG A 10 -1.06 12.25 15.99
CA ARG A 10 -1.70 12.71 14.75
C ARG A 10 -0.67 12.66 13.63
N VAL A 11 -0.71 11.60 12.84
CA VAL A 11 0.19 11.42 11.72
C VAL A 11 -0.43 12.08 10.49
N SER A 12 0.26 13.06 9.89
CA SER A 12 -0.25 13.69 8.67
C SER A 12 -0.20 12.73 7.48
N ARG A 13 0.90 11.97 7.33
CA ARG A 13 1.12 11.02 6.24
C ARG A 13 1.85 9.78 6.75
N ALA A 14 1.33 8.60 6.43
CA ALA A 14 2.02 7.34 6.62
C ALA A 14 2.54 6.83 5.27
N PHE A 15 3.81 6.48 5.21
CA PHE A 15 4.42 5.82 4.06
C PHE A 15 4.65 4.35 4.42
N LEU A 16 4.04 3.44 3.66
CA LEU A 16 4.02 2.01 3.96
C LEU A 16 4.45 1.22 2.73
N SER A 17 5.24 0.17 2.95
CA SER A 17 5.63 -0.79 1.91
C SER A 17 5.22 -2.20 2.37
N GLY A 18 4.97 -3.07 1.40
CA GLY A 18 4.56 -4.45 1.63
C GLY A 18 5.27 -5.42 0.70
N SER A 19 4.78 -6.66 0.70
CA SER A 19 5.24 -7.75 -0.15
C SER A 19 4.28 -8.02 -1.32
N GLY A 20 3.09 -7.43 -1.31
CA GLY A 20 2.10 -7.54 -2.38
C GLY A 20 1.04 -6.46 -2.29
N LEU A 21 0.47 -6.09 -3.44
CA LEU A 21 -0.60 -5.12 -3.56
C LEU A 21 -1.59 -5.59 -4.62
N THR A 22 -2.85 -5.76 -4.26
CA THR A 22 -3.95 -5.95 -5.22
C THR A 22 -5.00 -4.88 -5.03
N ALA A 23 -5.74 -4.54 -6.07
CA ALA A 23 -6.85 -3.60 -5.99
C ALA A 23 -8.00 -4.18 -5.16
N GLU A 24 -8.17 -5.50 -5.11
CA GLU A 24 -9.20 -6.18 -4.32
C GLU A 24 -8.92 -6.11 -2.82
N ARG A 25 -7.68 -6.35 -2.40
CA ARG A 25 -7.32 -6.53 -0.98
C ARG A 25 -6.44 -5.42 -0.42
N GLY A 26 -5.76 -4.64 -1.25
CA GLY A 26 -4.83 -3.61 -0.82
C GLY A 26 -3.45 -4.17 -0.47
N LEU A 27 -2.69 -3.41 0.33
CA LEU A 27 -1.32 -3.74 0.68
C LEU A 27 -1.28 -4.93 1.64
N SER A 28 -0.37 -5.87 1.40
CA SER A 28 -0.14 -7.03 2.26
C SER A 28 1.35 -7.28 2.53
N THR A 29 1.63 -7.97 3.62
CA THR A 29 2.96 -8.45 4.00
C THR A 29 2.92 -9.87 4.56
N SER A 30 4.04 -10.58 4.49
CA SER A 30 4.22 -11.90 5.11
C SER A 30 4.67 -11.82 6.58
N ASN A 31 4.97 -10.62 7.11
CA ASN A 31 5.43 -10.44 8.49
C ASN A 31 4.31 -9.92 9.41
N MET A 32 3.87 -10.76 10.36
CA MET A 32 2.82 -10.39 11.32
C MET A 32 3.14 -9.16 12.15
N LEU A 33 4.39 -9.01 12.60
CA LEU A 33 4.78 -7.90 13.47
C LEU A 33 4.79 -6.57 12.71
N SER A 34 5.26 -6.58 11.46
CA SER A 34 5.13 -5.41 10.58
C SER A 34 3.66 -5.09 10.33
N ALA A 35 2.85 -6.10 10.03
CA ALA A 35 1.42 -5.89 9.76
C ALA A 35 0.67 -5.23 10.92
N SER A 36 1.01 -5.59 12.15
CA SER A 36 0.34 -5.05 13.33
C SER A 36 0.73 -3.59 13.61
N VAL A 37 2.00 -3.25 13.43
CA VAL A 37 2.50 -1.87 13.50
C VAL A 37 1.95 -1.00 12.36
N ASP A 38 1.96 -1.50 11.13
CA ASP A 38 1.47 -0.77 9.96
C ASP A 38 -0.01 -0.42 10.12
N ARG A 39 -0.83 -1.36 10.57
CA ARG A 39 -2.26 -1.12 10.85
C ARG A 39 -2.45 -0.04 11.92
N ALA A 40 -1.67 -0.06 13.00
CA ALA A 40 -1.73 0.98 14.02
C ALA A 40 -1.33 2.35 13.45
N LEU A 41 -0.35 2.41 12.55
CA LEU A 41 0.06 3.63 11.87
C LEU A 41 -1.00 4.16 10.90
N VAL A 42 -1.62 3.28 10.11
CA VAL A 42 -2.76 3.60 9.22
C VAL A 42 -3.88 4.27 9.99
N GLN A 43 -4.25 3.72 11.16
CA GLN A 43 -5.32 4.29 11.99
C GLN A 43 -5.01 5.68 12.54
N ALA A 44 -3.73 6.01 12.72
CA ALA A 44 -3.30 7.33 13.20
C ALA A 44 -3.07 8.35 12.07
N ALA A 45 -3.09 7.90 10.80
CA ALA A 45 -2.72 8.70 9.64
C ALA A 45 -3.92 9.36 8.96
N ALA A 46 -3.75 10.63 8.57
CA ALA A 46 -4.74 11.34 7.74
C ALA A 46 -4.64 10.93 6.26
N GLU A 47 -3.45 10.59 5.79
CA GLU A 47 -3.18 10.11 4.44
C GLU A 47 -2.26 8.89 4.48
N VAL A 48 -2.56 7.87 3.67
CA VAL A 48 -1.75 6.66 3.55
C VAL A 48 -1.19 6.56 2.14
N VAL A 49 0.13 6.58 2.05
CA VAL A 49 0.88 6.45 0.81
C VAL A 49 1.55 5.08 0.79
N VAL A 50 1.20 4.27 -0.20
CA VAL A 50 1.80 2.96 -0.43
C VAL A 50 2.99 3.11 -1.38
N LEU A 51 4.10 2.47 -1.03
CA LEU A 51 5.29 2.33 -1.86
C LEU A 51 5.37 0.88 -2.31
N ALA A 52 5.11 0.63 -3.60
CA ALA A 52 5.20 -0.70 -4.17
C ALA A 52 5.74 -0.62 -5.60
N ASP A 53 6.90 -1.23 -5.84
CA ASP A 53 7.39 -1.49 -7.18
C ASP A 53 6.42 -2.40 -7.95
N HIS A 54 6.51 -2.37 -9.28
CA HIS A 54 5.63 -3.11 -10.17
C HIS A 54 5.61 -4.61 -9.89
N THR A 55 6.71 -5.19 -9.38
CA THR A 55 6.80 -6.63 -9.10
C THR A 55 5.84 -7.07 -7.97
N LYS A 56 5.39 -6.13 -7.13
CA LYS A 56 4.42 -6.38 -6.05
C LYS A 56 2.97 -6.30 -6.52
N LEU A 57 2.70 -5.71 -7.69
CA LEU A 57 1.34 -5.52 -8.20
C LEU A 57 0.70 -6.86 -8.59
N GLY A 58 -0.53 -7.04 -8.11
CA GLY A 58 -1.33 -8.25 -8.28
C GLY A 58 -0.92 -9.39 -7.34
N SER A 59 0.12 -9.20 -6.51
CA SER A 59 0.58 -10.20 -5.55
C SER A 59 -0.15 -10.04 -4.23
N ASP A 60 -0.56 -11.16 -3.63
CA ASP A 60 -1.23 -11.18 -2.33
C ASP A 60 -0.47 -12.08 -1.35
N THR A 61 -0.32 -11.61 -0.11
CA THR A 61 0.43 -12.28 0.95
C THR A 61 -0.40 -12.43 2.23
N MET A 62 0.17 -13.05 3.26
CA MET A 62 -0.61 -13.56 4.40
C MET A 62 -1.41 -12.49 5.15
N PHE A 63 -0.83 -11.32 5.40
CA PHE A 63 -1.42 -10.30 6.27
C PHE A 63 -1.67 -8.99 5.52
N GLN A 64 -2.94 -8.63 5.34
CA GLN A 64 -3.34 -7.31 4.84
C GLN A 64 -2.93 -6.23 5.84
N THR A 65 -2.23 -5.19 5.39
CA THR A 65 -1.77 -4.06 6.23
C THR A 65 -2.59 -2.81 5.98
N VAL A 66 -2.91 -2.53 4.72
CA VAL A 66 -3.72 -1.39 4.29
C VAL A 66 -4.80 -1.89 3.34
N PRO A 67 -6.09 -1.83 3.69
CA PRO A 67 -7.14 -2.13 2.72
C PRO A 67 -7.20 -1.04 1.65
N THR A 68 -7.62 -1.37 0.43
CA THR A 68 -7.54 -0.48 -0.74
C THR A 68 -8.23 0.86 -0.50
N GLU A 69 -9.38 0.85 0.17
CA GLU A 69 -10.16 2.05 0.46
C GLU A 69 -9.47 3.07 1.37
N LEU A 70 -8.41 2.66 2.08
CA LEU A 70 -7.60 3.56 2.91
C LEU A 70 -6.34 4.05 2.19
N ILE A 71 -6.02 3.51 1.01
CA ILE A 71 -4.86 3.94 0.22
C ILE A 71 -5.21 5.25 -0.49
N THR A 72 -4.54 6.33 -0.09
CA THR A 72 -4.72 7.64 -0.77
C THR A 72 -3.89 7.74 -2.03
N ARG A 73 -2.68 7.17 -2.01
CA ARG A 73 -1.72 7.23 -3.12
C ARG A 73 -0.89 5.97 -3.20
N LEU A 74 -0.59 5.54 -4.42
CA LEU A 74 0.45 4.57 -4.73
C LEU A 74 1.61 5.30 -5.41
N VAL A 75 2.83 5.06 -4.93
CA VAL A 75 4.07 5.36 -5.64
C VAL A 75 4.68 4.05 -6.13
N THR A 76 4.92 3.94 -7.43
CA THR A 76 5.46 2.77 -8.10
C THR A 76 6.55 3.17 -9.09
N ASP A 77 7.41 2.24 -9.49
CA ASP A 77 8.31 2.40 -10.64
C ASP A 77 7.57 2.08 -11.94
N GLU A 78 8.20 2.37 -13.08
CA GLU A 78 7.57 2.11 -14.37
C GLU A 78 7.49 0.60 -14.66
N PRO A 79 6.28 0.02 -14.77
CA PRO A 79 6.14 -1.40 -15.09
C PRO A 79 6.63 -1.69 -16.51
N PRO A 80 7.21 -2.88 -16.78
CA PRO A 80 7.52 -3.32 -18.13
C PRO A 80 6.26 -3.29 -19.02
N LEU A 81 6.42 -2.88 -20.29
CA LEU A 81 5.31 -2.76 -21.25
C LEU A 81 4.47 -4.03 -21.46
N HIS A 82 5.00 -5.20 -21.09
CA HIS A 82 4.36 -6.49 -21.24
C HIS A 82 3.83 -7.08 -19.92
N ASP A 83 3.89 -6.32 -18.82
CA ASP A 83 3.32 -6.73 -17.54
C ASP A 83 1.84 -6.33 -17.46
N GLU A 84 0.99 -7.13 -18.13
CA GLU A 84 -0.46 -6.91 -18.16
C GLU A 84 -1.09 -6.95 -16.76
N ARG A 85 -0.51 -7.73 -15.85
CA ARG A 85 -0.98 -7.85 -14.46
C ARG A 85 -0.74 -6.56 -13.71
N ALA A 86 0.47 -6.02 -13.76
CA ALA A 86 0.78 -4.73 -13.15
C ALA A 86 -0.11 -3.61 -13.72
N ALA A 87 -0.29 -3.58 -15.05
CA ALA A 87 -1.14 -2.59 -15.71
C ALA A 87 -2.62 -2.68 -15.25
N ALA A 88 -3.18 -3.88 -15.16
CA ALA A 88 -4.56 -4.09 -14.73
C ALA A 88 -4.79 -3.66 -13.28
N GLU A 89 -3.82 -3.90 -12.41
CA GLU A 89 -3.88 -3.51 -11.00
C GLU A 89 -3.79 -2.00 -10.83
N LEU A 90 -2.89 -1.33 -11.57
CA LEU A 90 -2.80 0.14 -11.56
C LEU A 90 -4.11 0.78 -12.03
N GLN A 91 -4.72 0.25 -13.09
CA GLN A 91 -6.01 0.73 -13.56
C GLN A 91 -7.10 0.52 -12.51
N SER A 92 -7.18 -0.68 -11.92
CA SER A 92 -8.20 -1.02 -10.92
C SER A 92 -8.05 -0.21 -9.61
N LEU A 93 -6.82 0.14 -9.22
CA LEU A 93 -6.54 1.03 -8.10
C LEU A 93 -6.97 2.47 -8.43
N ALA A 94 -6.65 2.96 -9.63
CA ALA A 94 -7.07 4.29 -10.08
C ALA A 94 -8.60 4.41 -10.15
N ASP A 95 -9.29 3.37 -10.63
CA ASP A 95 -10.76 3.31 -10.69
C ASP A 95 -11.40 3.36 -9.28
N GLN A 96 -10.67 2.93 -8.25
CA GLN A 96 -11.08 3.02 -6.85
C GLN A 96 -10.68 4.36 -6.18
N GLY A 97 -10.10 5.28 -6.94
CA GLY A 97 -9.74 6.62 -6.46
C GLY A 97 -8.34 6.73 -5.86
N VAL A 98 -7.49 5.71 -5.99
CA VAL A 98 -6.09 5.79 -5.56
C VAL A 98 -5.31 6.66 -6.54
N GLU A 99 -4.62 7.69 -6.03
CA GLU A 99 -3.73 8.49 -6.86
C GLU A 99 -2.48 7.69 -7.23
N ILE A 100 -2.19 7.52 -8.52
CA ILE A 100 -1.02 6.79 -8.99
C ILE A 100 0.10 7.75 -9.34
N THR A 101 1.28 7.54 -8.76
CA THR A 101 2.52 8.26 -9.08
C THR A 101 3.56 7.26 -9.59
N VAL A 102 4.00 7.41 -10.84
CA VAL A 102 5.13 6.66 -11.39
C VAL A 102 6.41 7.46 -11.14
N ALA A 103 7.34 6.90 -10.37
CA ALA A 103 8.63 7.51 -10.10
C ALA A 103 9.56 7.28 -11.30
N GLY A 104 10.01 8.36 -11.92
CA GLY A 104 11.06 8.33 -12.94
C GLY A 104 12.46 8.15 -12.33
N PRO A 105 13.48 7.86 -13.18
CA PRO A 105 14.88 7.79 -12.77
C PRO A 105 15.46 9.14 -12.30
#